data_AF-J3DYV1-F1
#
_entry.id   AF-J3DYV1-F1
#
_cell.length_a   1.000
_cell.length_b   1.000
_cell.length_c   1.000
_cell.angle_alpha   90.00
_cell.angle_beta   90.00
_cell.angle_gamma   90.00
#
_symmetry.space_group_name_H-M   'P 1'
#
loop_
_entity.id
_entity.type
_entity.pdbx_description
1 polymer ?
#
loop_
_entity_poly.entity_id
_entity_poly.type
_entity_poly.pdbx_seq_one_letter_code
_entity_poly.pdbx_strand_id
1 'polypeptide(L)'
;MTLPSERRLPWLFLILLLAVVALAGWQWRDGAPLSANLMELVPGTNPDALELRAEQRMQEPLNREMLVLVGHADRQQAVAMAQTLGEQWQASGLFEKVQWNLQADLPALRTQLLQGRLAMLSADDRQLLVEHPDVFIQQRVQALFDPFNGFSLVPSQDDWLGLTGRIQNSQPKHGAVQLDIGSGALIADADGKSWVLLRARTTGNAFDMNLPLQVAG
;
A
#
# COMPACT_ATOMS: atom_id res chain seq x y z
N MET A 1 9.22 -5.91 -79.22
CA MET A 1 8.01 -6.73 -79.01
C MET A 1 7.96 -7.11 -77.54
N THR A 2 7.29 -6.31 -76.71
CA THR A 2 7.16 -6.56 -75.26
C THR A 2 5.96 -7.47 -75.03
N LEU A 3 6.18 -8.59 -74.36
CA LEU A 3 5.18 -9.64 -74.18
C LEU A 3 4.00 -9.12 -73.33
N PRO A 4 2.74 -9.47 -73.64
CA PRO A 4 1.55 -8.99 -72.93
C PRO A 4 1.49 -9.41 -71.44
N SER A 5 2.40 -10.29 -70.99
CA SER A 5 2.61 -10.69 -69.60
C SER A 5 3.24 -9.59 -68.73
N GLU A 6 4.02 -8.67 -69.31
CA GLU A 6 4.75 -7.64 -68.55
C GLU A 6 3.84 -6.53 -68.01
N ARG A 7 2.67 -6.31 -68.62
CA ARG A 7 1.67 -5.33 -68.13
C ARG A 7 0.80 -5.85 -66.97
N ARG A 8 0.70 -7.18 -66.79
CA ARG A 8 -0.14 -7.77 -65.73
C ARG A 8 0.62 -8.01 -64.43
N LEU A 9 1.94 -8.16 -64.51
CA LEU A 9 2.83 -8.35 -63.37
C LEU A 9 2.79 -7.21 -62.33
N PRO A 10 2.85 -5.90 -62.70
CA PRO A 10 2.78 -4.83 -61.72
C PRO A 10 1.40 -4.75 -61.05
N TRP A 11 0.33 -5.13 -61.76
CA TRP A 11 -1.02 -5.12 -61.22
C TRP A 11 -1.24 -6.25 -60.22
N LEU A 12 -0.70 -7.44 -60.50
CA LEU A 12 -0.67 -8.55 -59.55
C LEU A 12 0.15 -8.22 -58.30
N PHE A 13 1.29 -7.55 -58.47
CA PHE A 13 2.10 -7.08 -57.34
C PHE A 13 1.34 -6.05 -56.49
N LEU A 14 0.62 -5.12 -57.11
CA LEU A 14 -0.16 -4.11 -56.41
C LEU A 14 -1.33 -4.73 -55.63
N ILE A 15 -2.02 -5.72 -56.22
CA ILE A 15 -3.07 -6.49 -55.53
C ILE A 15 -2.48 -7.27 -54.35
N LEU A 16 -1.33 -7.93 -54.54
CA LEU A 16 -0.63 -8.65 -53.47
C LEU A 16 -0.24 -7.70 -52.33
N LEU A 17 0.32 -6.54 -52.66
CA LEU A 17 0.74 -5.53 -51.69
C LEU A 17 -0.47 -4.99 -50.91
N LEU A 18 -1.58 -4.72 -51.59
CA LEU A 18 -2.80 -4.24 -50.95
C LEU A 18 -3.42 -5.32 -50.05
N ALA A 19 -3.36 -6.59 -50.44
CA ALA A 19 -3.77 -7.71 -49.59
C ALA A 19 -2.89 -7.86 -48.34
N VAL A 20 -1.58 -7.68 -48.46
CA VAL A 20 -0.64 -7.69 -47.32
C VAL A 20 -0.92 -6.53 -46.35
N VAL A 21 -1.17 -5.33 -46.87
CA VAL A 21 -1.51 -4.16 -46.04
C VAL A 21 -2.86 -4.35 -45.34
N ALA A 22 -3.86 -4.90 -46.03
CA ALA A 22 -5.16 -5.21 -45.43
C ALA A 22 -5.04 -6.28 -44.33
N LEU A 23 -4.23 -7.32 -44.55
CA LEU A 23 -3.94 -8.34 -43.54
C LEU A 23 -3.20 -7.78 -42.34
N ALA A 24 -2.20 -6.92 -42.54
CA ALA A 24 -1.48 -6.25 -41.46
C ALA A 24 -2.40 -5.34 -40.64
N GLY A 25 -3.26 -4.56 -41.30
CA GLY A 25 -4.26 -3.73 -40.62
C GLY A 25 -5.31 -4.55 -39.88
N TRP A 26 -5.67 -5.73 -40.38
CA TRP A 26 -6.59 -6.64 -39.70
C TRP A 26 -5.93 -7.29 -38.48
N GLN A 27 -4.66 -7.69 -38.57
CA GLN A 27 -3.90 -8.23 -37.44
C GLN A 27 -3.71 -7.22 -36.30
N TRP A 28 -3.69 -5.92 -36.60
CA TRP A 28 -3.61 -4.87 -35.57
C TRP A 28 -4.95 -4.53 -34.91
N ARG A 29 -6.08 -5.08 -35.40
CA ARG A 29 -7.41 -4.79 -34.83
C ARG A 29 -7.59 -5.36 -33.42
N ASP A 30 -6.87 -6.42 -33.07
CA ASP A 30 -6.90 -7.05 -31.74
C ASP A 30 -5.85 -6.50 -30.77
N GLY A 31 -5.20 -5.38 -31.13
CA GLY A 31 -4.18 -4.71 -30.31
C GLY A 31 -2.75 -5.00 -30.77
N ALA A 32 -1.82 -4.09 -30.45
CA ALA A 32 -0.42 -4.28 -30.79
C ALA A 32 0.14 -5.50 -30.04
N PRO A 33 0.91 -6.40 -30.70
CA PRO A 33 1.56 -7.55 -30.07
C PRO A 33 2.82 -7.10 -29.31
N LEU A 34 2.64 -6.11 -28.43
CA LEU A 34 3.66 -5.58 -27.55
C LEU A 34 3.17 -5.84 -26.12
N SER A 35 3.38 -7.08 -25.69
CA SER A 35 3.29 -7.48 -24.30
C SER A 35 4.37 -6.74 -23.52
N ALA A 36 3.95 -5.73 -22.75
CA ALA A 36 4.79 -5.04 -21.77
C ALA A 36 5.08 -5.89 -20.52
N ASN A 37 4.99 -7.22 -20.66
CA ASN A 37 5.19 -8.15 -19.57
C ASN A 37 6.68 -8.52 -19.51
N LEU A 38 7.39 -7.96 -18.53
CA LEU A 38 8.81 -8.22 -18.29
C LEU A 38 9.13 -9.72 -18.07
N MET A 39 8.13 -10.55 -17.74
CA MET A 39 8.27 -12.01 -17.63
C MET A 39 8.46 -12.72 -18.97
N GLU A 40 8.06 -12.13 -20.10
CA GLU A 40 8.29 -12.73 -21.43
C GLU A 40 9.74 -12.62 -21.92
N LEU A 41 10.57 -11.83 -21.21
CA LEU A 41 11.99 -11.69 -21.47
C LEU A 41 12.86 -12.71 -20.72
N VAL A 42 12.25 -13.60 -19.92
CA VAL A 42 12.98 -14.65 -19.18
C VAL A 42 12.98 -15.94 -20.01
N PRO A 43 14.13 -16.36 -20.57
CA PRO A 43 14.19 -17.61 -21.32
C PRO A 43 14.14 -18.80 -20.36
N GLY A 44 13.13 -19.67 -20.48
CA GLY A 44 13.23 -20.99 -19.84
C GLY A 44 11.96 -21.79 -19.58
N THR A 45 10.75 -21.24 -19.58
CA THR A 45 9.57 -22.02 -19.18
C THR A 45 8.32 -21.63 -19.95
N ASN A 46 7.77 -22.56 -20.73
CA ASN A 46 6.38 -22.50 -21.18
C ASN A 46 5.53 -22.88 -19.95
N PRO A 47 4.89 -21.92 -19.25
CA PRO A 47 4.17 -22.23 -18.02
C PRO A 47 2.89 -22.97 -18.39
N ASP A 48 2.53 -23.99 -17.60
CA ASP A 48 1.29 -24.73 -17.82
C ASP A 48 0.09 -23.80 -17.59
N ALA A 49 -0.99 -23.96 -18.37
CA ALA A 49 -2.14 -23.03 -18.34
C ALA A 49 -2.90 -23.01 -16.99
N LEU A 50 -2.57 -23.96 -16.11
CA LEU A 50 -3.07 -24.08 -14.75
C LEU A 50 -2.20 -23.30 -13.74
N GLU A 51 -0.88 -23.27 -13.94
CA GLU A 51 0.07 -22.48 -13.14
C GLU A 51 -0.14 -20.99 -13.39
N LEU A 52 -0.27 -20.58 -14.65
CA LEU A 52 -0.64 -19.21 -15.03
C LEU A 52 -1.94 -18.72 -14.37
N ARG A 53 -2.94 -19.59 -14.23
CA ARG A 53 -4.21 -19.24 -13.54
C ARG A 53 -4.09 -19.21 -12.02
N ALA A 54 -3.24 -20.05 -11.45
CA ALA A 54 -2.97 -20.03 -10.00
C ALA A 54 -2.17 -18.78 -9.63
N GLU A 55 -1.17 -18.43 -10.44
CA GLU A 55 -0.41 -17.20 -10.33
C GLU A 55 -1.29 -15.97 -10.55
N GLN A 56 -2.15 -15.93 -11.56
CA GLN A 56 -3.09 -14.83 -11.76
C GLN A 56 -4.01 -14.64 -10.54
N ARG A 57 -4.57 -15.72 -9.98
CA ARG A 57 -5.39 -15.62 -8.75
C ARG A 57 -4.60 -15.15 -7.53
N MET A 58 -3.32 -15.51 -7.44
CA MET A 58 -2.43 -15.09 -6.35
C MET A 58 -1.92 -13.66 -6.52
N GLN A 59 -1.76 -13.19 -7.77
CA GLN A 59 -1.24 -11.88 -8.11
C GLN A 59 -2.35 -10.81 -8.25
N GLU A 60 -3.61 -11.18 -8.52
CA GLU A 60 -4.74 -10.24 -8.63
C GLU A 60 -4.94 -9.31 -7.42
N PRO A 61 -4.76 -9.76 -6.16
CA PRO A 61 -4.87 -8.89 -4.99
C PRO A 61 -3.69 -7.92 -4.84
N LEU A 62 -2.49 -8.30 -5.28
CA LEU A 62 -1.26 -7.50 -5.12
C LEU A 62 -1.05 -6.51 -6.27
N ASN A 63 -1.42 -6.89 -7.50
CA ASN A 63 -1.08 -6.15 -8.71
C ASN A 63 -1.95 -4.89 -8.94
N ARG A 64 -2.78 -4.54 -7.96
CA ARG A 64 -3.62 -3.32 -7.97
C ARG A 64 -3.35 -2.42 -6.77
N GLU A 65 -2.36 -2.74 -5.93
CA GLU A 65 -2.01 -1.93 -4.76
C GLU A 65 -0.89 -0.95 -5.12
N MET A 66 -1.24 0.33 -5.18
CA MET A 66 -0.30 1.44 -5.28
C MET A 66 0.08 1.89 -3.86
N LEU A 67 1.38 1.91 -3.56
CA LEU A 67 1.92 2.44 -2.30
C LEU A 67 2.54 3.80 -2.56
N VAL A 68 2.08 4.81 -1.83
CA VAL A 68 2.58 6.19 -1.93
C VAL A 68 3.10 6.63 -0.58
N LEU A 69 4.28 7.23 -0.58
CA LEU A 69 4.92 7.77 0.62
C LEU A 69 4.87 9.30 0.57
N VAL A 70 4.19 9.89 1.55
CA VAL A 70 4.10 11.35 1.70
C VAL A 70 5.05 11.78 2.81
N GLY A 71 6.17 12.39 2.43
CA GLY A 71 7.21 12.83 3.34
C GLY A 71 7.14 14.30 3.68
N HIS A 72 7.24 14.65 4.97
CA HIS A 72 7.39 16.04 5.43
C HIS A 72 8.33 16.12 6.64
N ALA A 73 8.92 17.30 6.89
CA ALA A 73 9.80 17.52 8.05
C ALA A 73 9.01 17.53 9.37
N ASP A 74 7.78 18.06 9.33
CA ASP A 74 6.80 17.98 10.42
C ASP A 74 5.85 16.80 10.21
N ARG A 75 5.80 15.90 11.20
CA ARG A 75 4.94 14.72 11.25
C ARG A 75 3.45 15.05 11.14
N GLN A 76 2.96 16.07 11.84
CA GLN A 76 1.53 16.42 11.81
C GLN A 76 1.11 16.88 10.41
N GLN A 77 2.00 17.61 9.75
CA GLN A 77 1.77 18.11 8.41
C GLN A 77 1.89 16.99 7.35
N ALA A 78 2.78 16.02 7.55
CA ALA A 78 2.83 14.80 6.73
C ALA A 78 1.49 14.04 6.76
N VAL A 79 0.92 13.88 7.96
CA VAL A 79 -0.37 13.20 8.17
C VAL A 79 -1.52 13.98 7.53
N ALA A 80 -1.59 15.30 7.73
CA ALA A 80 -2.62 16.13 7.14
C ALA A 80 -2.59 16.11 5.60
N MET A 81 -1.40 16.15 5.00
CA MET A 81 -1.25 16.03 3.55
C MET A 81 -1.67 14.65 3.05
N ALA A 82 -1.28 13.59 3.76
CA ALA A 82 -1.68 12.23 3.40
C ALA A 82 -3.20 12.04 3.49
N GLN A 83 -3.85 12.60 4.52
CA GLN A 83 -5.30 12.58 4.65
C GLN A 83 -5.99 13.30 3.48
N THR A 84 -5.55 14.52 3.18
CA THR A 84 -6.14 15.34 2.11
C THR A 84 -6.01 14.66 0.74
N LEU A 85 -4.83 14.06 0.46
CA LEU A 85 -4.59 13.29 -0.76
C LEU A 85 -5.47 12.04 -0.82
N GLY A 86 -5.60 11.33 0.30
CA GLY A 86 -6.46 10.16 0.43
C GLY A 86 -7.93 10.46 0.14
N GLU A 87 -8.45 11.56 0.69
CA GLU A 87 -9.82 12.04 0.47
C GLU A 87 -10.07 12.44 -0.98
N GLN A 88 -9.13 13.16 -1.61
CA GLN A 88 -9.23 13.54 -3.03
C GLN A 88 -9.24 12.31 -3.95
N TRP A 89 -8.39 11.33 -3.68
CA TRP A 89 -8.33 10.10 -4.46
C TRP A 89 -9.57 9.24 -4.26
N GLN A 90 -10.11 9.19 -3.05
CA GLN A 90 -11.38 8.52 -2.79
C GLN A 90 -12.55 9.21 -3.51
N ALA A 91 -12.55 10.55 -3.55
CA ALA A 91 -13.56 11.34 -4.27
C ALA A 91 -13.43 11.23 -5.80
N SER A 92 -12.23 10.98 -6.32
CA SER A 92 -11.97 10.86 -7.76
C SER A 92 -12.63 9.65 -8.42
N GLY A 93 -12.97 8.61 -7.64
CA GLY A 93 -13.55 7.36 -8.14
C GLY A 93 -12.60 6.50 -8.98
N LEU A 94 -11.34 6.92 -9.16
CA LEU A 94 -10.31 6.16 -9.88
C LEU A 94 -9.82 4.93 -9.08
N PHE A 95 -9.97 5.00 -7.76
CA PHE A 95 -9.51 3.98 -6.83
C PHE A 95 -10.70 3.30 -6.16
N GLU A 96 -10.70 1.96 -6.17
CA GLU A 96 -11.71 1.13 -5.51
C GLU A 96 -11.66 1.29 -3.99
N LYS A 97 -10.45 1.43 -3.45
CA LYS A 97 -10.23 1.60 -2.01
C LYS A 97 -8.97 2.42 -1.76
N VAL A 98 -9.09 3.57 -1.10
CA VAL A 98 -7.95 4.36 -0.64
C VAL A 98 -7.84 4.18 0.88
N GLN A 99 -6.77 3.53 1.30
CA GLN A 99 -6.46 3.24 2.70
C GLN A 99 -5.26 4.09 3.13
N TRP A 100 -5.55 5.24 3.74
CA TRP A 100 -4.55 6.12 4.34
C TRP A 100 -4.41 5.91 5.84
N ASN A 101 -5.39 5.25 6.47
CA ASN A 101 -5.35 4.80 7.86
C ASN A 101 -5.46 3.27 7.92
N LEU A 102 -4.83 2.68 8.92
CA LEU A 102 -5.10 1.31 9.32
C LEU A 102 -6.52 1.31 9.91
N GLN A 103 -7.49 0.81 9.16
CA GLN A 103 -8.83 0.44 9.65
C GLN A 103 -8.72 -0.77 10.59
N ALA A 104 -7.94 -0.64 11.66
CA ALA A 104 -8.08 -1.50 12.82
C ALA A 104 -9.34 -1.02 13.56
N ASP A 105 -10.19 -1.95 13.99
CA ASP A 105 -11.28 -1.63 14.91
C ASP A 105 -10.67 -1.20 16.26
N LEU A 106 -10.31 0.08 16.36
CA LEU A 106 -9.67 0.66 17.55
C LEU A 106 -10.56 0.45 18.79
N PRO A 107 -11.90 0.59 18.74
CA PRO A 107 -12.78 0.20 19.86
C PRO A 107 -12.63 -1.26 20.30
N ALA A 108 -12.63 -2.22 19.37
CA ALA A 108 -12.43 -3.63 19.71
C ALA A 108 -11.02 -3.88 20.30
N LEU A 109 -10.00 -3.27 19.71
CA LEU A 109 -8.62 -3.38 20.19
C LEU A 109 -8.44 -2.77 21.59
N ARG A 110 -9.08 -1.62 21.88
CA ARG A 110 -9.12 -1.03 23.23
C ARG A 110 -9.73 -2.01 24.23
N THR A 111 -10.84 -2.64 23.87
CA THR A 111 -11.53 -3.61 24.73
C THR A 111 -10.64 -4.82 25.01
N GLN A 112 -9.98 -5.36 23.99
CA GLN A 112 -9.06 -6.47 24.12
C GLN A 112 -7.84 -6.12 24.98
N LEU A 113 -7.25 -4.93 24.80
CA LEU A 113 -6.16 -4.44 25.65
C LEU A 113 -6.61 -4.30 27.10
N LEU A 114 -7.77 -3.70 27.35
CA LEU A 114 -8.32 -3.52 28.69
C LEU A 114 -8.55 -4.87 29.40
N GLN A 115 -9.11 -5.85 28.70
CA GLN A 115 -9.39 -7.18 29.23
C GLN A 115 -8.10 -7.99 29.44
N GLY A 116 -7.13 -7.87 28.53
CA GLY A 116 -5.89 -8.66 28.51
C GLY A 116 -4.70 -8.02 29.24
N ARG A 117 -4.84 -6.80 29.79
CA ARG A 117 -3.71 -5.98 30.26
C ARG A 117 -2.75 -6.64 31.24
N LEU A 118 -3.24 -7.51 32.14
CA LEU A 118 -2.37 -8.18 33.11
C LEU A 118 -1.57 -9.33 32.49
N ALA A 119 -2.18 -10.04 31.54
CA ALA A 119 -1.54 -11.17 30.87
C ALA A 119 -0.49 -10.69 29.85
N MET A 120 -0.77 -9.58 29.17
CA MET A 120 0.05 -9.00 28.11
C MET A 120 1.21 -8.13 28.62
N LEU A 121 1.23 -7.80 29.91
CA LEU A 121 2.27 -6.98 30.49
C LEU A 121 3.64 -7.66 30.38
N SER A 122 4.70 -6.89 30.13
CA SER A 122 6.06 -7.41 30.04
C SER A 122 6.51 -8.05 31.37
N ALA A 123 7.52 -8.93 31.32
CA ALA A 123 8.06 -9.54 32.54
C ALA A 123 8.64 -8.48 33.50
N ASP A 124 9.38 -7.52 32.95
CA ASP A 124 10.02 -6.44 33.71
C ASP A 124 8.99 -5.53 34.38
N ASP A 125 7.93 -5.15 33.66
CA ASP A 125 6.84 -4.33 34.21
C ASP A 125 6.06 -5.08 35.29
N ARG A 126 5.87 -6.40 35.14
CA ARG A 126 5.26 -7.24 36.18
C ARG A 126 6.13 -7.31 37.42
N GLN A 127 7.44 -7.49 37.28
CA GLN A 127 8.37 -7.48 38.41
C GLN A 127 8.38 -6.13 39.10
N LEU A 128 8.44 -5.02 38.35
CA LEU A 128 8.40 -3.66 38.92
C LEU A 128 7.12 -3.43 39.74
N LEU A 129 5.96 -3.86 39.24
CA LEU A 129 4.70 -3.76 39.96
C LEU A 129 4.66 -4.58 41.25
N VAL A 130 5.35 -5.73 41.30
CA VAL A 130 5.36 -6.63 42.45
C VAL A 130 6.41 -6.20 43.48
N GLU A 131 7.62 -5.86 43.03
CA GLU A 131 8.79 -5.61 43.88
C GLU A 131 8.90 -4.14 44.30
N HIS A 132 8.52 -3.20 43.42
CA HIS A 132 8.66 -1.75 43.62
C HIS A 132 7.42 -0.96 43.16
N PRO A 133 6.24 -1.20 43.78
CA PRO A 133 4.99 -0.55 43.37
C PRO A 133 5.04 0.97 43.53
N ASP A 134 5.79 1.49 44.50
CA ASP A 134 6.01 2.92 44.74
C ASP A 134 6.67 3.60 43.53
N VAL A 135 7.72 2.98 42.97
CA VAL A 135 8.40 3.46 41.76
C VAL A 135 7.45 3.45 40.57
N PHE A 136 6.65 2.38 40.41
CA PHE A 136 5.67 2.29 39.33
C PHE A 136 4.65 3.43 39.40
N ILE A 137 4.07 3.68 40.59
CA ILE A 137 3.08 4.74 40.77
C ILE A 137 3.70 6.11 40.55
N GLN A 138 4.93 6.35 41.01
CA GLN A 138 5.63 7.62 40.77
C GLN A 138 5.83 7.89 39.27
N GLN A 139 6.27 6.88 38.51
CA GLN A 139 6.40 6.98 37.05
C GLN A 139 5.04 7.27 36.39
N ARG A 140 3.97 6.62 36.86
CA ARG A 140 2.62 6.85 36.32
C ARG A 140 2.13 8.27 36.60
N VAL A 141 2.34 8.79 37.81
CA VAL A 141 1.96 10.15 38.16
C VAL A 141 2.71 11.14 37.28
N GLN A 142 4.03 11.01 37.15
CA GLN A 142 4.82 11.89 36.29
C GLN A 142 4.34 11.83 34.83
N ALA A 143 4.03 10.64 34.33
CA ALA A 143 3.51 10.43 32.99
C ALA A 143 2.13 11.09 32.75
N LEU A 144 1.28 11.23 33.77
CA LEU A 144 -0.03 11.88 33.67
C LEU A 144 0.07 13.41 33.57
N PHE A 145 1.15 13.99 34.07
CA PHE A 145 1.40 15.43 34.04
C PHE A 145 2.36 15.85 32.91
N ASP A 146 2.84 14.91 32.11
CA ASP A 146 3.70 15.19 30.96
C ASP A 146 2.87 15.45 29.70
N PRO A 147 2.85 16.70 29.17
CA PRO A 147 2.07 17.06 27.98
C PRO A 147 2.64 16.49 26.68
N PHE A 148 3.87 15.96 26.70
CA PHE A 148 4.54 15.38 25.53
C PHE A 148 4.58 13.85 25.57
N ASN A 149 3.97 13.24 26.57
CA ASN A 149 3.92 11.80 26.65
C ASN A 149 3.14 11.23 25.47
N GLY A 150 3.65 10.16 24.88
CA GLY A 150 3.11 9.56 23.66
C GLY A 150 1.62 9.22 23.77
N PHE A 151 0.92 9.21 22.63
CA PHE A 151 -0.49 8.87 22.56
C PHE A 151 -0.75 7.44 23.05
N SER A 152 -1.65 7.28 24.02
CA SER A 152 -2.12 5.97 24.48
C SER A 152 -3.44 5.61 23.81
N LEU A 153 -3.54 4.40 23.25
CA LEU A 153 -4.77 3.93 22.61
C LEU A 153 -5.99 3.92 23.55
N VAL A 154 -5.77 3.67 24.85
CA VAL A 154 -6.81 3.66 25.87
C VAL A 154 -6.71 4.93 26.71
N PRO A 155 -7.82 5.68 26.89
CA PRO A 155 -7.86 6.87 27.73
C PRO A 155 -7.48 6.57 29.19
N SER A 156 -6.80 7.52 29.86
CA SER A 156 -6.40 7.36 31.26
C SER A 156 -7.57 7.13 32.22
N GLN A 157 -8.78 7.58 31.88
CA GLN A 157 -10.00 7.32 32.66
C GLN A 157 -10.39 5.84 32.68
N ASP A 158 -10.06 5.10 31.62
CA ASP A 158 -10.38 3.68 31.46
C ASP A 158 -9.18 2.79 31.85
N ASP A 159 -7.97 3.35 31.84
CA ASP A 159 -6.72 2.72 32.28
C ASP A 159 -5.96 3.63 33.28
N TRP A 160 -6.42 3.63 34.53
CA TRP A 160 -5.84 4.46 35.59
C TRP A 160 -4.35 4.17 35.82
N LEU A 161 -3.98 2.89 35.84
CA LEU A 161 -2.59 2.46 36.06
C LEU A 161 -1.69 2.64 34.83
N GLY A 162 -2.26 2.87 33.64
CA GLY A 162 -1.49 3.06 32.41
C GLY A 162 -0.86 1.77 31.88
N LEU A 163 -1.39 0.61 32.26
CA LEU A 163 -0.84 -0.70 31.87
C LEU A 163 -0.90 -0.94 30.36
N THR A 164 -1.97 -0.48 29.72
CA THR A 164 -2.16 -0.59 28.28
C THR A 164 -1.14 0.25 27.51
N GLY A 165 -0.71 1.39 28.07
CA GLY A 165 0.39 2.19 27.54
C GLY A 165 1.75 1.50 27.70
N ARG A 166 1.99 0.83 28.83
CA ARG A 166 3.22 0.02 29.03
C ARG A 166 3.29 -1.14 28.02
N ILE A 167 2.17 -1.83 27.79
CA ILE A 167 2.08 -2.87 26.76
C ILE A 167 2.43 -2.31 25.39
N GLN A 168 1.84 -1.17 25.00
CA GLN A 168 2.15 -0.49 23.74
C GLN A 168 3.64 -0.15 23.61
N ASN A 169 4.25 0.41 24.65
CA ASN A 169 5.67 0.79 24.65
C ASN A 169 6.62 -0.41 24.69
N SER A 170 6.19 -1.53 25.27
CA SER A 170 6.96 -2.77 25.36
C SER A 170 6.89 -3.64 24.10
N GLN A 171 6.01 -3.30 23.14
CA GLN A 171 5.95 -4.03 21.88
C GLN A 171 7.26 -3.84 21.10
N PRO A 172 7.81 -4.92 20.52
CA PRO A 172 9.00 -4.82 19.71
C PRO A 172 8.76 -3.83 18.57
N LYS A 173 9.55 -2.75 18.53
CA LYS A 173 9.53 -1.77 17.44
C LYS A 173 10.09 -2.45 16.19
N HIS A 174 9.21 -3.03 15.37
CA HIS A 174 9.58 -3.70 14.14
C HIS A 174 9.97 -2.67 13.06
N GLY A 175 11.24 -2.28 13.02
CA GLY A 175 11.84 -1.52 11.92
C GLY A 175 11.56 -0.02 11.90
N ALA A 176 11.91 0.64 10.79
CA ALA A 176 11.78 2.09 10.60
C ALA A 176 10.33 2.57 10.44
N VAL A 177 9.36 1.65 10.28
CA VAL A 177 7.94 1.95 10.10
C VAL A 177 7.23 1.79 11.45
N GLN A 178 6.71 2.90 11.97
CA GLN A 178 5.97 2.98 13.22
C GLN A 178 4.49 3.25 12.91
N LEU A 179 3.58 2.54 13.58
CA LEU A 179 2.17 2.88 13.53
C LEU A 179 1.93 4.09 14.43
N ASP A 180 1.47 5.20 13.85
CA ASP A 180 0.96 6.33 14.63
C ASP A 180 -0.46 6.02 15.07
N ILE A 181 -0.62 5.68 16.35
CA ILE A 181 -1.88 5.24 16.93
C ILE A 181 -2.88 6.41 17.04
N GLY A 182 -2.39 7.66 17.06
CA GLY A 182 -3.24 8.86 17.12
C GLY A 182 -3.99 9.12 15.81
N SER A 183 -3.33 8.93 14.66
CA SER A 183 -3.92 9.09 13.33
C SER A 183 -4.34 7.77 12.66
N GLY A 184 -3.87 6.63 13.17
CA GLY A 184 -3.96 5.33 12.52
C GLY A 184 -3.04 5.19 11.30
N ALA A 185 -2.17 6.16 11.03
CA ALA A 185 -1.29 6.16 9.86
C ALA A 185 0.00 5.37 10.11
N LEU A 186 0.54 4.73 9.07
CA LEU A 186 1.85 4.09 9.13
C LEU A 186 2.91 5.12 8.77
N ILE A 187 3.76 5.49 9.73
CA ILE A 187 4.75 6.55 9.61
C ILE A 187 6.16 5.97 9.72
N ALA A 188 7.04 6.24 8.77
CA ALA A 188 8.45 5.92 8.86
C ALA A 188 9.29 7.19 9.04
N ASP A 189 10.22 7.19 9.98
CA ASP A 189 11.14 8.32 10.17
C ASP A 189 12.48 7.98 9.49
N ALA A 190 12.85 8.75 8.46
CA ALA A 190 14.10 8.59 7.70
C ALA A 190 14.59 9.94 7.18
N ASP A 191 15.91 10.17 7.25
CA ASP A 191 16.57 11.38 6.74
C ASP A 191 16.00 12.71 7.27
N GLY A 192 15.60 12.73 8.54
CA GLY A 192 15.03 13.91 9.21
C GLY A 192 13.62 14.28 8.73
N LYS A 193 12.93 13.37 8.04
CA LYS A 193 11.55 13.52 7.58
C LYS A 193 10.69 12.36 8.08
N SER A 194 9.42 12.66 8.37
CA SER A 194 8.39 11.66 8.64
C SER A 194 7.66 11.35 7.33
N TRP A 195 7.63 10.07 6.97
CA TRP A 195 7.02 9.53 5.76
C TRP A 195 5.74 8.79 6.12
N VAL A 196 4.60 9.27 5.66
CA VAL A 196 3.30 8.62 5.85
C VAL A 196 3.00 7.72 4.67
N LEU A 197 2.69 6.45 4.95
CA LEU A 197 2.32 5.47 3.94
C LEU A 197 0.83 5.53 3.62
N LEU A 198 0.53 5.74 2.35
CA LEU A 198 -0.77 5.63 1.72
C LEU A 198 -0.83 4.38 0.86
N ARG A 199 -1.92 3.62 0.96
CA ARG A 199 -2.17 2.47 0.10
C ARG A 199 -3.45 2.72 -0.68
N ALA A 200 -3.39 2.72 -2.01
CA ALA A 200 -4.54 2.88 -2.87
C ALA A 200 -4.71 1.65 -3.76
N ARG A 201 -5.94 1.16 -3.89
CA ARG A 201 -6.31 0.08 -4.80
C ARG A 201 -6.95 0.65 -6.05
N THR A 202 -6.36 0.43 -7.21
CA THR A 202 -6.90 0.88 -8.51
C THR A 202 -7.98 -0.06 -9.02
N THR A 203 -8.96 0.48 -9.75
CA THR A 203 -9.98 -0.33 -10.44
C THR A 203 -9.43 -0.99 -11.73
N GLY A 204 -8.35 -0.42 -12.30
CA GLY A 204 -7.60 -0.95 -13.44
C GLY A 204 -6.29 -1.65 -13.05
N ASN A 205 -5.67 -2.35 -14.01
CA ASN A 205 -4.39 -3.03 -13.84
C ASN A 205 -3.27 -1.99 -13.62
N ALA A 206 -2.38 -2.18 -12.64
CA ALA A 206 -1.28 -1.23 -12.36
C ALA A 206 -0.28 -1.05 -13.52
N PHE A 207 -0.39 -1.90 -14.55
CA PHE A 207 0.42 -1.85 -15.78
C PHE A 207 -0.27 -1.17 -16.97
N ASP A 208 -1.48 -0.62 -16.80
CA ASP A 208 -2.11 0.20 -17.84
C ASP A 208 -1.45 1.59 -17.89
N MET A 209 -0.75 1.87 -19.00
CA MET A 209 0.06 3.07 -19.26
C MET A 209 -0.69 4.42 -19.18
N ASN A 210 -2.00 4.43 -18.94
CA ASN A 210 -2.81 5.64 -18.78
C ASN A 210 -3.01 6.09 -17.33
N LEU A 211 -2.75 5.23 -16.34
CA LEU A 211 -2.99 5.56 -14.92
C LEU A 211 -2.00 6.60 -14.35
N PRO A 212 -0.68 6.56 -14.63
CA PRO A 212 0.26 7.53 -14.03
C PRO A 212 -0.01 8.98 -14.43
N LEU A 213 -0.55 9.22 -15.62
CA LEU A 213 -0.84 10.55 -16.15
C LEU A 213 -2.12 11.17 -15.56
N GLN A 214 -3.05 10.36 -15.05
CA GLN A 214 -4.27 10.85 -14.42
C GLN A 214 -4.12 11.11 -12.92
N VAL A 215 -3.13 10.48 -12.27
CA VAL A 215 -2.88 10.62 -10.82
C VAL A 215 -2.00 11.83 -10.48
N ALA A 216 -1.25 12.37 -11.46
CA ALA A 216 -0.37 13.52 -11.29
C ALA A 216 -0.99 14.88 -11.69
N GLY A 217 -2.26 14.89 -12.12
CA GLY A 217 -2.99 16.08 -12.58
C GLY A 217 -3.81 16.75 -11.49
#